data_AF-A0A4Q3D3N8-F1
#
_entry.id   AF-A0A4Q3D3N8-F1
#
_cell.length_a   1.000
_cell.length_b   1.000
_cell.length_c   1.000
_cell.angle_alpha   90.00
_cell.angle_beta   90.00
_cell.angle_gamma   90.00
#
_symmetry.space_group_name_H-M   'P 1'
#
loop_
_entity.id
_entity.type
_entity.pdbx_description
1 polymer ?
#
loop_
_entity_poly.entity_id
_entity_poly.type
_entity_poly.pdbx_seq_one_letter_code
_entity_poly.pdbx_strand_id
1 'polypeptide(L)'
;MKLTLLNLNIRWTLTILTLLSIAVLASCTTAKKATVPATVTVNIPDTIEIYSCGFEPGTYSGTLPCFGDECGESGAPLTTLFLGTKQQLTKTLSKEQQIIKHIPGKWQIREDCIIQINYQDGTQEYYKFHEGVNKIERLNSSRESFPGALNKHNYLSKSI
;
A
#
# COMPACT_ATOMS: atom_id res chain seq x y z
N MET A 1 -16.53 30.21 96.52
CA MET A 1 -15.20 30.85 96.42
C MET A 1 -14.19 29.81 95.91
N LYS A 2 -13.95 29.79 94.59
CA LYS A 2 -12.70 29.42 93.88
C LYS A 2 -13.00 29.34 92.38
N LEU A 3 -12.18 30.04 91.60
CA LEU A 3 -12.05 30.02 90.14
C LEU A 3 -11.66 28.60 89.64
N THR A 4 -11.66 28.21 88.35
CA THR A 4 -11.34 28.95 87.11
C THR A 4 -11.71 28.11 85.87
N LEU A 5 -12.14 28.80 84.79
CA LEU A 5 -11.90 28.62 83.35
C LEU A 5 -11.70 27.23 82.71
N LEU A 6 -12.46 26.91 81.64
CA LEU A 6 -11.94 26.33 80.39
C LEU A 6 -12.92 26.34 79.19
N ASN A 7 -12.37 26.68 78.01
CA ASN A 7 -12.67 26.24 76.63
C ASN A 7 -14.06 26.52 76.01
N LEU A 8 -14.20 27.33 74.94
CA LEU A 8 -13.55 27.36 73.62
C LEU A 8 -13.79 26.09 72.78
N ASN A 9 -14.86 26.05 71.97
CA ASN A 9 -14.73 25.72 70.54
C ASN A 9 -16.01 25.99 69.72
N ILE A 10 -15.87 26.96 68.84
CA ILE A 10 -16.73 27.34 67.72
C ILE A 10 -16.66 26.23 66.67
N ARG A 11 -17.74 25.49 66.40
CA ARG A 11 -17.83 24.59 65.22
C ARG A 11 -19.21 24.00 64.92
N TRP A 12 -20.30 24.66 65.31
CA TRP A 12 -21.67 24.10 65.19
C TRP A 12 -22.60 24.88 64.24
N THR A 13 -22.05 25.61 63.26
CA THR A 13 -22.83 26.29 62.21
C THR A 13 -22.75 25.53 60.89
N LEU A 14 -23.09 24.24 60.89
CA LEU A 14 -23.06 23.42 59.67
C LEU A 14 -24.19 22.38 59.60
N THR A 15 -25.35 22.70 60.16
CA THR A 15 -26.48 21.76 60.31
C THR A 15 -27.81 22.25 59.72
N ILE A 16 -27.83 23.34 58.95
CA ILE A 16 -29.09 23.92 58.44
C ILE A 16 -28.92 24.33 56.97
N LEU A 17 -28.56 23.42 56.07
CA LEU A 17 -28.69 23.66 54.62
C LEU A 17 -28.70 22.38 53.76
N THR A 18 -29.20 21.27 54.29
CA THR A 18 -29.20 19.95 53.61
C THR A 18 -30.60 19.37 53.44
N LEU A 19 -31.60 20.23 53.20
CA LEU A 19 -33.00 19.78 53.17
C LEU A 19 -33.90 20.56 52.20
N LEU A 20 -33.45 20.91 50.99
CA LEU A 20 -34.38 21.49 49.99
C LEU A 20 -33.94 21.46 48.51
N SER A 21 -33.24 20.43 48.02
CA SER A 21 -32.76 20.45 46.61
C SER A 21 -32.62 19.08 45.92
N ILE A 22 -33.47 18.11 46.24
CA ILE A 22 -33.55 16.84 45.48
C ILE A 22 -35.02 16.52 45.17
N ALA A 23 -35.71 17.46 44.54
CA ALA A 23 -37.06 17.26 44.01
C ALA A 23 -37.13 17.76 42.57
N VAL A 24 -36.17 17.37 41.73
CA VAL A 24 -36.19 17.65 40.30
C VAL A 24 -35.65 16.44 39.54
N LEU A 25 -36.60 15.63 39.07
CA LEU A 25 -36.55 14.91 37.80
C LEU A 25 -35.62 13.69 37.74
N ALA A 26 -36.16 12.59 38.26
CA ALA A 26 -36.03 11.29 37.60
C ALA A 26 -36.50 11.42 36.14
N SER A 27 -35.55 11.56 35.22
CA SER A 27 -35.77 11.44 33.78
C SER A 27 -34.52 10.81 33.17
N CYS A 28 -34.26 9.55 33.55
CA CYS A 28 -33.31 8.72 32.82
C CYS A 28 -33.98 8.33 31.50
N THR A 29 -33.91 9.22 30.50
CA THR A 29 -34.24 8.86 29.14
C THR A 29 -33.18 7.85 28.70
N THR A 30 -33.59 6.59 28.57
CA THR A 30 -32.79 5.58 27.90
C THR A 30 -32.75 5.99 26.44
N ALA A 31 -31.80 6.87 26.08
CA ALA A 31 -31.42 7.06 24.70
C ALA A 31 -30.83 5.71 24.26
N LYS A 32 -31.67 4.85 23.69
CA LYS A 32 -31.22 3.76 22.83
C LYS A 32 -30.47 4.42 21.69
N LYS A 33 -29.18 4.67 21.89
CA LYS A 33 -28.27 4.93 20.78
C LYS A 33 -28.35 3.63 19.98
N ALA A 34 -29.12 3.66 18.89
CA ALA A 34 -29.02 2.62 17.90
C ALA A 34 -27.56 2.59 17.50
N THR A 35 -26.84 1.58 17.98
CA THR A 35 -25.55 1.23 17.41
C THR A 35 -25.86 0.97 15.96
N VAL A 36 -25.54 1.95 15.11
CA VAL A 36 -25.50 1.74 13.67
C VAL A 36 -24.64 0.49 13.53
N PRO A 37 -25.17 -0.62 12.97
CA PRO A 37 -24.39 -1.82 12.80
C PRO A 37 -23.12 -1.38 12.11
N ALA A 38 -21.97 -1.70 12.73
CA ALA A 38 -20.67 -1.41 12.14
C ALA A 38 -20.77 -1.88 10.69
N THR A 39 -20.66 -0.94 9.75
CA THR A 39 -20.67 -1.28 8.34
C THR A 39 -19.51 -2.24 8.19
N VAL A 40 -19.82 -3.53 8.06
CA VAL A 40 -18.83 -4.55 7.72
C VAL A 40 -18.34 -4.07 6.39
N THR A 41 -17.19 -3.42 6.38
CA THR A 41 -16.48 -3.11 5.16
C THR A 41 -16.12 -4.48 4.64
N VAL A 42 -16.93 -4.98 3.71
CA VAL A 42 -16.58 -6.16 2.94
C VAL A 42 -15.25 -5.77 2.32
N ASN A 43 -14.17 -6.35 2.83
CA ASN A 43 -12.87 -6.26 2.20
C ASN A 43 -13.03 -7.06 0.90
N ILE A 44 -13.55 -6.39 -0.13
CA ILE A 44 -13.62 -6.95 -1.47
C ILE A 44 -12.17 -7.29 -1.79
N PRO A 45 -11.82 -8.59 -1.96
CA PRO A 45 -10.47 -8.93 -2.34
C PRO A 45 -10.16 -8.13 -3.61
N ASP A 46 -9.00 -7.47 -3.64
CA ASP A 46 -8.54 -6.71 -4.80
C ASP A 46 -8.84 -7.55 -6.06
N THR A 47 -9.78 -7.08 -6.88
CA THR A 47 -10.19 -7.83 -8.07
C THR A 47 -8.97 -8.01 -8.94
N ILE A 48 -8.61 -9.26 -9.22
CA ILE A 48 -7.57 -9.58 -10.17
C ILE A 48 -8.07 -9.09 -11.53
N GLU A 49 -7.52 -7.97 -11.98
CA GLU A 49 -7.79 -7.44 -13.31
C GLU A 49 -7.13 -8.37 -14.33
N ILE A 50 -7.92 -9.29 -14.91
CA ILE A 50 -7.48 -10.13 -16.02
C ILE A 50 -7.82 -9.40 -17.31
N TYR A 51 -6.79 -9.11 -18.11
CA TYR A 51 -6.93 -8.40 -19.38
C TYR A 51 -7.26 -9.38 -20.51
N SER A 52 -7.74 -8.86 -21.65
CA SER A 52 -8.24 -9.68 -22.78
C SER A 52 -7.22 -10.67 -23.35
N CYS A 53 -5.92 -10.44 -23.18
CA CYS A 53 -4.84 -11.37 -23.53
C CYS A 53 -4.36 -12.27 -22.40
N GLY A 54 -5.18 -12.44 -21.36
CA GLY A 54 -4.83 -13.26 -20.20
C GLY A 54 -3.70 -12.67 -19.35
N PHE A 55 -3.30 -11.42 -19.59
CA PHE A 55 -2.31 -10.76 -18.74
C PHE A 55 -2.88 -10.55 -17.34
N GLU A 56 -2.08 -10.90 -16.34
CA GLU A 56 -2.37 -10.72 -14.93
C GLU A 56 -1.28 -9.88 -14.27
N PRO A 57 -1.63 -8.79 -13.58
CA PRO A 57 -0.70 -8.01 -12.77
C PRO A 57 -0.05 -8.89 -11.69
N GLY A 58 1.16 -8.52 -11.27
CA GLY A 58 1.93 -9.28 -10.31
C GLY A 58 3.42 -8.96 -10.36
N THR A 59 4.21 -9.85 -9.78
CA THR A 59 5.67 -9.71 -9.74
C THR A 59 6.31 -10.47 -10.88
N TYR A 60 7.15 -9.80 -11.67
CA TYR A 60 7.92 -10.39 -12.75
C TYR A 60 9.41 -10.16 -12.50
N SER A 61 10.23 -11.20 -12.57
CA SER A 61 11.66 -11.09 -12.27
C SER A 61 12.55 -11.84 -13.27
N GLY A 62 13.79 -11.36 -13.41
CA GLY A 62 14.78 -11.91 -14.32
C GLY A 62 15.95 -10.96 -14.54
N THR A 63 17.03 -11.46 -15.12
CA THR A 63 18.19 -10.64 -15.48
C THR A 63 18.03 -10.19 -16.93
N LEU A 64 17.76 -8.89 -17.11
CA LEU A 64 17.64 -8.29 -18.44
C LEU A 64 19.00 -7.80 -18.94
N PRO A 65 19.21 -7.70 -20.26
CA PRO A 65 20.30 -6.91 -20.80
C PRO A 65 20.25 -5.49 -20.22
N CYS A 66 21.35 -5.07 -19.61
CA CYS A 66 21.52 -3.73 -19.10
C CYS A 66 22.19 -2.84 -20.16
N PHE A 67 21.88 -1.55 -20.14
CA PHE A 67 22.52 -0.56 -21.01
C PHE A 67 22.95 0.65 -20.18
N GLY A 68 24.14 1.19 -20.47
CA GLY A 68 24.68 2.35 -19.76
C GLY A 68 24.72 2.15 -18.25
N ASP A 69 24.19 3.12 -17.51
CA ASP A 69 24.24 3.16 -16.05
C ASP A 69 23.33 2.11 -15.37
N GLU A 70 22.49 1.38 -16.13
CA GLU A 70 21.79 0.20 -15.61
C GLU A 70 22.75 -0.97 -15.38
N CYS A 71 23.92 -0.98 -16.04
CA CYS A 71 24.96 -1.95 -15.81
C CYS A 71 25.81 -1.53 -14.62
N GLY A 72 25.76 -2.32 -13.53
CA GLY A 72 26.73 -2.16 -12.45
C GLY A 72 28.11 -2.67 -12.85
N GLU A 73 29.12 -2.41 -12.01
CA GLU A 73 30.52 -2.84 -12.24
C GLU A 73 30.71 -4.35 -12.41
N SER A 74 29.71 -5.18 -12.06
CA SER A 74 29.79 -6.65 -12.19
C SER A 74 28.65 -7.25 -13.01
N GLY A 75 28.13 -6.48 -13.97
CA GLY A 75 27.16 -6.96 -14.96
C GLY A 75 25.71 -6.58 -14.68
N ALA A 76 24.81 -7.24 -15.40
CA ALA A 76 23.38 -6.93 -15.38
C ALA A 76 22.73 -7.32 -14.03
N PRO A 77 22.06 -6.38 -13.34
CA PRO A 77 21.36 -6.68 -12.10
C PRO A 77 20.12 -7.57 -12.35
N LEU A 78 19.67 -8.25 -11.30
CA LEU A 78 18.33 -8.84 -11.27
C LEU A 78 17.31 -7.70 -11.31
N THR A 79 16.42 -7.73 -12.29
CA THR A 79 15.30 -6.80 -12.41
C THR A 79 14.04 -7.47 -11.88
N THR A 80 13.33 -6.77 -11.01
CA THR A 80 12.01 -7.18 -10.51
C THR A 80 11.01 -6.05 -10.77
N LEU A 81 9.93 -6.35 -11.47
CA LEU A 81 8.79 -5.46 -11.67
C LEU A 81 7.63 -5.92 -10.80
N PHE A 82 7.16 -5.06 -9.91
CA PHE A 82 5.90 -5.25 -9.20
C PHE A 82 4.82 -4.42 -9.89
N LEU A 83 3.95 -5.08 -10.66
CA LEU A 83 2.79 -4.49 -11.34
C LEU A 83 1.59 -4.62 -10.40
N GLY A 84 1.39 -3.61 -9.55
CA GLY A 84 0.36 -3.59 -8.53
C GLY A 84 -1.01 -3.16 -9.05
N THR A 85 -2.01 -3.20 -8.16
CA THR A 85 -3.35 -2.71 -8.43
C THR A 85 -3.36 -1.20 -8.70
N LYS A 86 -4.42 -0.70 -9.35
CA LYS A 86 -4.57 0.72 -9.69
C LYS A 86 -3.39 1.27 -10.50
N GLN A 87 -2.80 0.44 -11.36
CA GLN A 87 -1.75 0.84 -12.30
C GLN A 87 -0.46 1.35 -11.64
N GLN A 88 -0.20 0.97 -10.38
CA GLN A 88 1.05 1.31 -9.68
C GLN A 88 2.17 0.33 -10.03
N LEU A 89 3.38 0.85 -10.22
CA LEU A 89 4.56 0.04 -10.50
C LEU A 89 5.70 0.38 -9.53
N THR A 90 6.43 -0.65 -9.11
CA THR A 90 7.80 -0.51 -8.59
C THR A 90 8.76 -1.42 -9.35
N LYS A 91 9.79 -0.85 -9.98
CA LYS A 91 10.96 -1.60 -10.49
C LYS A 91 12.04 -1.62 -9.42
N THR A 92 12.56 -2.79 -9.12
CA THR A 92 13.67 -3.00 -8.18
C THR A 92 14.83 -3.61 -8.93
N LEU A 93 16.01 -3.02 -8.77
CA LEU A 93 17.27 -3.57 -9.26
C LEU A 93 18.05 -4.12 -8.07
N SER A 94 18.40 -5.41 -8.14
CA SER A 94 19.12 -6.10 -7.08
C SER A 94 20.36 -6.80 -7.61
N LYS A 95 21.40 -6.90 -6.79
CA LYS A 95 22.63 -7.63 -7.08
C LYS A 95 23.09 -8.31 -5.80
N GLU A 96 23.50 -9.58 -5.89
CA GLU A 96 23.96 -10.35 -4.73
C GLU A 96 22.98 -10.26 -3.54
N GLN A 97 21.67 -10.30 -3.84
CA GLN A 97 20.56 -10.19 -2.89
C GLN A 97 20.43 -8.83 -2.18
N GLN A 98 21.26 -7.85 -2.53
CA GLN A 98 21.15 -6.47 -2.07
C GLN A 98 20.38 -5.63 -3.09
N ILE A 99 19.48 -4.78 -2.60
CA ILE A 99 18.75 -3.84 -3.44
C ILE A 99 19.66 -2.65 -3.73
N ILE A 100 19.88 -2.38 -5.01
CA ILE A 100 20.67 -1.24 -5.48
C ILE A 100 19.77 -0.03 -5.71
N LYS A 101 18.58 -0.24 -6.28
CA LYS A 101 17.70 0.86 -6.69
C LYS A 101 16.23 0.46 -6.68
N HIS A 102 15.39 1.39 -6.24
CA HIS A 102 13.94 1.36 -6.45
C HIS A 102 13.55 2.48 -7.42
N ILE A 103 12.74 2.14 -8.42
CA ILE A 103 12.29 3.06 -9.46
C ILE A 103 10.75 2.98 -9.49
N PRO A 104 10.06 3.95 -8.87
CA PRO A 104 8.60 3.98 -8.90
C PRO A 104 8.09 4.41 -10.28
N GLY A 105 6.89 3.96 -10.63
CA GLY A 105 6.25 4.33 -11.87
C GLY A 105 4.77 3.98 -11.90
N LYS A 106 4.19 4.09 -13.09
CA LYS A 106 2.86 3.61 -13.42
C LYS A 106 2.92 2.68 -14.61
N TRP A 107 1.98 1.76 -14.70
CA TRP A 107 1.88 0.85 -15.83
C TRP A 107 0.47 0.83 -16.39
N GLN A 108 0.34 0.54 -17.67
CA GLN A 108 -0.95 0.32 -18.34
C GLN A 108 -0.75 -0.75 -19.42
N ILE A 109 -1.80 -1.47 -19.77
CA ILE A 109 -1.77 -2.39 -20.92
C ILE A 109 -2.65 -1.83 -22.03
N ARG A 110 -2.09 -1.81 -23.24
CA ARG A 110 -2.75 -1.32 -24.45
C ARG A 110 -3.51 -2.46 -25.14
N GLU A 111 -4.35 -2.12 -26.12
CA GLU A 111 -5.17 -3.07 -26.90
C GLU A 111 -4.34 -4.13 -27.64
N ASP A 112 -3.08 -3.84 -27.96
CA ASP A 112 -2.11 -4.74 -28.57
C ASP A 112 -1.38 -5.66 -27.54
N CYS A 113 -1.83 -5.64 -26.28
CA CYS A 113 -1.24 -6.38 -25.17
C CYS A 113 0.21 -6.03 -24.87
N ILE A 114 0.58 -4.81 -25.23
CA ILE A 114 1.82 -4.20 -24.81
C ILE A 114 1.56 -3.48 -23.48
N ILE A 115 2.29 -3.92 -22.47
CA ILE A 115 2.41 -3.26 -21.17
C ILE A 115 3.35 -2.08 -21.37
N GLN A 116 2.85 -0.88 -21.17
CA GLN A 116 3.63 0.34 -21.14
C GLN A 116 3.89 0.74 -19.70
N ILE A 117 5.15 0.95 -19.38
CA ILE A 117 5.61 1.47 -18.10
C ILE A 117 6.07 2.91 -18.30
N ASN A 118 5.62 3.79 -17.42
CA ASN A 118 6.04 5.19 -17.35
C ASN A 118 6.66 5.43 -15.97
N TYR A 119 7.96 5.71 -15.93
CA TYR A 119 8.68 6.02 -14.69
C TYR A 119 8.56 7.49 -14.33
N GLN A 120 8.85 7.82 -13.08
CA GLN A 120 8.79 9.20 -12.59
C GLN A 120 9.85 10.13 -13.21
N ASP A 121 10.97 9.59 -13.67
CA ASP A 121 12.02 10.33 -14.37
C ASP A 121 11.67 10.66 -15.85
N GLY A 122 10.47 10.28 -16.30
CA GLY A 122 9.99 10.49 -17.66
C GLY A 122 10.40 9.41 -18.65
N THR A 123 11.22 8.44 -18.23
CA THR A 123 11.57 7.30 -19.09
C THR A 123 10.40 6.32 -19.24
N GLN A 124 10.41 5.59 -20.35
CA GLN A 124 9.36 4.63 -20.70
C GLN A 124 9.97 3.29 -21.09
N GLU A 125 9.30 2.23 -20.69
CA GLU A 125 9.61 0.87 -21.12
C GLU A 125 8.34 0.17 -21.64
N TYR A 126 8.53 -0.76 -22.56
CA TYR A 126 7.46 -1.52 -23.18
C TYR A 126 7.71 -2.99 -22.99
N TYR A 127 6.66 -3.76 -22.70
CA TYR A 127 6.74 -5.19 -22.53
C TYR A 127 5.59 -5.91 -23.24
N LYS A 128 5.87 -7.05 -23.86
CA LYS A 128 4.84 -7.94 -24.43
C LYS A 128 4.60 -9.12 -23.51
N PHE A 129 3.34 -9.40 -23.19
CA PHE A 129 2.97 -10.60 -22.44
C PHE A 129 2.92 -11.84 -23.33
N HIS A 130 3.46 -12.95 -22.84
CA HIS A 130 3.45 -14.26 -23.48
C HIS A 130 2.71 -15.27 -22.60
N GLU A 131 1.42 -15.44 -22.86
CA GLU A 131 0.48 -16.24 -22.04
C GLU A 131 0.98 -17.67 -21.81
N GLY A 132 1.40 -18.39 -22.87
CA GLY A 132 1.79 -19.80 -22.77
C GLY A 132 3.00 -20.10 -21.89
N VAL A 133 3.78 -19.09 -21.50
CA VAL A 133 4.97 -19.25 -20.65
C VAL A 133 4.96 -18.35 -19.41
N ASN A 134 3.90 -17.55 -19.20
CA ASN A 134 3.79 -16.57 -18.11
C ASN A 134 5.03 -15.68 -17.98
N LYS A 135 5.50 -15.15 -19.12
CA LYS A 135 6.64 -14.23 -19.19
C LYS A 135 6.22 -12.91 -19.84
N ILE A 136 6.95 -11.87 -19.50
CA ILE A 136 6.91 -10.60 -20.23
C ILE A 136 8.26 -10.38 -20.92
N GLU A 137 8.23 -9.99 -22.18
CA GLU A 137 9.41 -9.67 -22.98
C GLU A 137 9.59 -8.16 -23.03
N ARG A 138 10.77 -7.62 -22.67
CA ARG A 138 11.06 -6.19 -22.88
C ARG A 138 11.13 -5.91 -24.38
N LEU A 139 10.58 -4.79 -24.80
CA LEU A 139 10.61 -4.33 -26.19
C LEU A 139 11.49 -3.09 -26.29
N ASN A 140 11.96 -2.80 -27.50
CA ASN A 140 12.67 -1.56 -27.77
C ASN A 140 11.72 -0.34 -27.74
N SER A 141 12.26 0.88 -27.94
CA SER A 141 11.47 2.11 -27.97
C SER A 141 10.44 2.17 -29.12
N SER A 142 10.67 1.42 -30.19
CA SER A 142 9.72 1.22 -31.31
C SER A 142 8.63 0.19 -31.02
N ARG A 143 8.62 -0.43 -29.83
CA ARG A 143 7.71 -1.51 -29.42
C ARG A 143 7.91 -2.82 -30.20
N GLU A 144 9.15 -3.09 -30.59
CA GLU A 144 9.54 -4.32 -31.28
C GLU A 144 10.48 -5.16 -30.41
N SER A 145 10.52 -6.47 -30.68
CA SER A 145 11.50 -7.38 -30.06
C SER A 145 12.92 -6.93 -30.39
N PHE A 146 13.83 -7.08 -29.43
CA PHE A 146 15.26 -6.83 -29.69
C PHE A 146 15.79 -7.87 -30.69
N PRO A 147 16.60 -7.48 -31.69
CA PRO A 147 17.15 -8.40 -32.65
C PRO A 147 18.28 -9.27 -32.06
N GLY A 148 18.52 -10.42 -32.70
CA GLY A 148 19.71 -11.25 -32.45
C GLY A 148 19.75 -11.93 -31.08
N ALA A 149 20.94 -12.06 -30.51
CA ALA A 149 21.19 -12.82 -29.28
C ALA A 149 20.51 -12.22 -28.04
N LEU A 150 20.24 -10.91 -28.03
CA LEU A 150 19.61 -10.22 -26.91
C LEU A 150 18.16 -10.69 -26.68
N ASN A 151 17.46 -11.09 -27.74
CA ASN A 151 16.08 -11.60 -27.65
C ASN A 151 15.96 -12.70 -26.59
N LYS A 152 16.88 -13.66 -26.59
CA LYS A 152 16.85 -14.84 -25.70
C LYS A 152 16.94 -14.50 -24.20
N HIS A 153 17.44 -13.32 -23.85
CA HIS A 153 17.66 -12.90 -22.47
C HIS A 153 16.71 -11.77 -22.03
N ASN A 154 15.77 -11.37 -22.88
CA ASN A 154 14.99 -10.16 -22.66
C ASN A 154 13.63 -10.42 -22.00
N TYR A 155 13.55 -11.47 -21.18
CA TYR A 155 12.31 -11.93 -20.56
C TYR A 155 12.37 -11.83 -19.04
N LEU A 156 11.27 -11.41 -18.44
CA LEU A 156 11.00 -11.54 -17.01
C LEU A 156 9.92 -12.60 -16.82
N SER A 157 10.12 -13.48 -15.84
CA SER A 157 9.17 -14.55 -15.53
C SER A 157 8.29 -14.14 -14.36
N LYS A 158 7.00 -14.49 -14.43
CA LYS A 158 6.10 -14.28 -13.30
C LYS A 158 6.62 -15.06 -12.09
N SER A 159 6.76 -14.36 -10.97
CA SER A 159 7.12 -14.98 -9.69
C SER A 159 5.86 -15.64 -9.12
N ILE A 160 6.03 -16.85 -8.57
CA ILE A 160 4.95 -17.64 -7.94
C ILE A 160 4.55 -16.97 -6.62
#